data_AF-I0KCK8-F1
#
_entry.id   AF-I0KCK8-F1
#
_cell.length_a   1.000
_cell.length_b   1.000
_cell.length_c   1.000
_cell.angle_alpha   90.00
_cell.angle_beta   90.00
_cell.angle_gamma   90.00
#
_symmetry.space_group_name_H-M   'P 1'
#
loop_
_entity.id
_entity.type
_entity.pdbx_description
1 polymer ?
#
loop_
_entity_poly.entity_id
_entity_poly.type
_entity_poly.pdbx_seq_one_letter_code
_entity_poly.pdbx_strand_id
1 'polypeptide(L)'
;MNYLLGLLLVGSLLASRPAPSSASDPHDTRPCKTVDGKDRPYPCEFQIFAINILGKKKEVVATLKPGNATVSLPGSQAVIVAQNSGLKSFVYQASLVFRRINVPSFSPKPVPVNFPTLSFYTISTAKVDYPLDTKELTLVNRVNVNPAVPPPTIRSNQVAFTLQLDYAPNGGGVQNPVKYVQIANPITFAKFPASVVHCRDRAEAFMAFYVSVDPNK
;
A
#
# COMPACT_ATOMS: atom_id res chain seq x y z
N MET A 1 30.70 -79.32 -16.39
CA MET A 1 29.39 -79.14 -17.05
C MET A 1 28.60 -78.12 -16.24
N ASN A 2 28.27 -77.00 -16.89
CA ASN A 2 27.25 -75.99 -16.57
C ASN A 2 27.37 -75.06 -15.34
N TYR A 3 27.69 -73.79 -15.69
CA TYR A 3 27.27 -72.48 -15.18
C TYR A 3 26.27 -72.35 -14.02
N LEU A 4 26.52 -71.38 -13.12
CA LEU A 4 25.73 -70.14 -12.90
C LEU A 4 26.35 -69.39 -11.70
N LEU A 5 26.96 -68.21 -11.84
CA LEU A 5 26.40 -66.87 -11.99
C LEU A 5 25.67 -66.32 -10.74
N GLY A 6 26.30 -65.33 -10.09
CA GLY A 6 25.64 -64.18 -9.46
C GLY A 6 25.41 -64.22 -7.95
N LEU A 7 25.96 -63.25 -7.21
CA LEU A 7 25.30 -61.95 -6.99
C LEU A 7 26.23 -60.97 -6.23
N LEU A 8 26.37 -59.77 -6.79
CA LEU A 8 26.91 -58.59 -6.12
C LEU A 8 25.95 -58.13 -5.02
N LEU A 9 26.43 -58.05 -3.77
CA LEU A 9 25.74 -57.33 -2.70
C LEU A 9 26.09 -55.84 -2.79
N VAL A 10 25.16 -55.06 -3.35
CA VAL A 10 25.18 -53.60 -3.30
C VAL A 10 24.80 -53.18 -1.88
N GLY A 11 25.76 -52.58 -1.17
CA GLY A 11 25.53 -51.97 0.14
C GLY A 11 24.49 -50.86 0.06
N SER A 12 23.32 -51.11 0.65
CA SER A 12 22.27 -50.10 0.80
C SER A 12 22.62 -49.20 1.98
N LEU A 13 23.27 -48.06 1.70
CA LEU A 13 23.31 -46.93 2.63
C LEU A 13 21.88 -46.42 2.80
N LEU A 14 21.19 -46.93 3.82
CA LEU A 14 19.98 -46.32 4.36
C LEU A 14 20.37 -44.99 4.99
N ALA A 15 20.49 -43.95 4.14
CA ALA A 15 20.45 -42.57 4.59
C ALA A 15 19.11 -42.37 5.28
N SER A 16 19.14 -42.33 6.61
CA SER A 16 18.01 -41.96 7.45
C SER A 16 17.66 -40.52 7.06
N ARG A 17 16.69 -40.34 6.16
CA ARG A 17 16.07 -39.04 5.97
C ARG A 17 15.55 -38.61 7.34
N PRO A 18 15.94 -37.45 7.86
CA PRO A 18 15.18 -36.86 8.95
C PRO A 18 13.74 -36.80 8.46
N ALA A 19 12.83 -37.43 9.19
CA ALA A 19 11.41 -37.21 8.99
C ALA A 19 11.20 -35.68 8.95
N PRO A 20 10.42 -35.13 8.01
CA PRO A 20 10.16 -33.70 8.01
C PRO A 20 9.58 -33.36 9.38
N SER A 21 10.39 -32.68 10.19
CA SER A 21 9.96 -32.10 11.45
C SER A 21 8.75 -31.26 11.10
N SER A 22 7.63 -31.58 11.74
CA SER A 22 6.36 -30.90 11.65
C SER A 22 6.56 -29.40 11.49
N ALA A 23 6.49 -28.89 10.26
CA ALA A 23 6.41 -27.47 9.99
C ALA A 23 4.97 -27.05 10.30
N SER A 24 4.62 -27.05 11.59
CA SER A 24 3.59 -26.14 12.07
C SER A 24 4.21 -24.76 12.07
N ASP A 25 4.11 -24.07 10.95
CA ASP A 25 4.07 -22.62 11.00
C ASP A 25 2.79 -22.21 10.25
N PRO A 26 1.61 -22.23 10.91
CA PRO A 26 0.43 -21.66 10.31
C PRO A 26 0.77 -20.19 10.11
N HIS A 27 0.88 -19.76 8.85
CA HIS A 27 1.10 -18.37 8.45
C HIS A 27 0.72 -17.41 9.57
N ASP A 28 1.71 -16.86 10.27
CA ASP A 28 1.51 -16.00 11.43
C ASP A 28 0.73 -14.76 10.95
N THR A 29 -0.59 -14.92 10.97
CA THR A 29 -1.52 -14.05 10.27
C THR A 29 -1.61 -12.84 11.15
N ARG A 30 -0.91 -11.77 10.78
CA ARG A 30 -0.83 -10.58 11.61
C ARG A 30 -2.22 -9.93 11.62
N PRO A 31 -2.98 -10.04 12.73
CA PRO A 31 -4.29 -9.42 12.77
C PRO A 31 -4.09 -7.91 12.80
N CYS A 32 -4.99 -7.19 12.14
CA CYS A 32 -5.00 -5.74 12.22
C CYS A 32 -6.30 -5.27 12.85
N LYS A 33 -6.19 -4.15 13.56
CA LYS A 33 -7.26 -3.64 14.42
C LYS A 33 -8.06 -2.54 13.72
N THR A 34 -9.34 -2.44 14.06
CA THR A 34 -10.20 -1.29 13.73
C THR A 34 -9.82 -0.05 14.55
N VAL A 35 -10.42 1.12 14.26
CA VAL A 35 -10.30 2.34 15.09
C VAL A 35 -10.56 2.04 16.57
N ASP A 36 -11.55 1.21 16.85
CA ASP A 36 -11.97 0.88 18.21
C ASP A 36 -11.14 -0.25 18.85
N GLY A 37 -10.03 -0.65 18.23
CA GLY A 37 -9.11 -1.67 18.78
C GLY A 37 -9.59 -3.12 18.63
N LYS A 38 -10.71 -3.37 17.95
CA LYS A 38 -11.22 -4.72 17.67
C LYS A 38 -10.48 -5.35 16.51
N ASP A 39 -10.38 -6.67 16.48
CA ASP A 39 -9.84 -7.37 15.31
C ASP A 39 -10.74 -7.15 14.09
N ARG A 40 -10.10 -6.85 12.94
CA ARG A 40 -10.82 -6.87 11.66
C ARG A 40 -11.26 -8.31 11.35
N PRO A 41 -12.45 -8.50 10.76
CA PRO A 41 -12.93 -9.84 10.34
C PRO A 41 -11.99 -10.56 9.35
N TYR A 42 -11.18 -9.79 8.63
CA TYR A 42 -10.19 -10.28 7.69
C TYR A 42 -8.83 -9.61 7.97
N PRO A 43 -7.71 -10.36 7.96
CA PRO A 43 -6.39 -9.80 8.18
C PRO A 43 -5.99 -8.82 7.07
N CYS A 44 -5.27 -7.76 7.45
CA CYS A 44 -4.74 -6.78 6.50
C CYS A 44 -3.73 -7.44 5.57
N GLU A 45 -3.94 -7.34 4.27
CA GLU A 45 -3.02 -7.95 3.32
C GLU A 45 -1.73 -7.14 3.17
N PHE A 46 -1.79 -5.83 3.41
CA PHE A 46 -0.69 -4.90 3.15
C PHE A 46 -0.27 -4.08 4.36
N GLN A 47 0.97 -3.60 4.31
CA GLN A 47 1.50 -2.58 5.20
C GLN A 47 2.14 -1.47 4.38
N ILE A 48 1.86 -0.22 4.72
CA ILE A 48 2.54 0.96 4.17
C ILE A 48 3.79 1.24 5.03
N PHE A 49 4.95 1.37 4.37
CA PHE A 49 6.22 1.69 5.02
C PHE A 49 6.53 3.17 4.93
N ALA A 50 6.28 3.77 3.77
CA ALA A 50 6.62 5.17 3.53
C ALA A 50 5.86 5.76 2.35
N ILE A 51 5.82 7.10 2.31
CA ILE A 51 5.59 7.87 1.10
C ILE A 51 6.86 8.68 0.85
N ASN A 52 7.56 8.39 -0.24
CA ASN A 52 8.71 9.16 -0.68
C ASN A 52 8.22 10.28 -1.60
N ILE A 53 8.52 11.52 -1.27
CA ILE A 53 8.19 12.68 -2.09
C ILE A 53 9.43 13.04 -2.89
N LEU A 54 9.25 13.20 -4.19
CA LEU A 54 10.30 13.42 -5.17
C LEU A 54 10.28 14.85 -5.69
N GLY A 55 11.46 15.45 -5.78
CA GLY A 55 11.68 16.77 -6.36
C GLY A 55 11.77 16.72 -7.88
N LYS A 56 11.93 17.90 -8.49
CA LYS A 56 12.07 18.07 -9.95
C LYS A 56 13.25 17.32 -10.58
N LYS A 57 14.29 16.97 -9.82
CA LYS A 57 15.43 16.16 -10.30
C LYS A 57 15.25 14.67 -9.94
N LYS A 58 14.06 14.25 -9.52
CA LYS A 58 13.72 12.88 -9.07
C LYS A 58 14.48 12.43 -7.82
N GLU A 59 15.07 13.37 -7.09
CA GLU A 59 15.66 13.16 -5.77
C GLU A 59 14.57 13.03 -4.71
N VAL A 60 14.84 12.27 -3.64
CA VAL A 60 13.93 12.21 -2.49
C VAL A 60 14.12 13.49 -1.67
N VAL A 61 13.07 14.30 -1.59
CA VAL A 61 13.07 15.59 -0.86
C VAL A 61 12.46 15.46 0.54
N ALA A 62 11.62 14.43 0.72
CA ALA A 62 11.03 14.08 1.99
C ALA A 62 10.56 12.62 1.99
N THR A 63 10.51 12.04 3.18
CA THR A 63 9.93 10.71 3.41
C THR A 63 8.96 10.78 4.58
N LEU A 64 7.69 10.48 4.32
CA LEU A 64 6.67 10.30 5.36
C LEU A 64 6.66 8.83 5.79
N LYS A 65 6.55 8.55 7.09
CA LYS A 65 6.43 7.18 7.64
C LYS A 65 5.24 7.09 8.58
N PRO A 66 4.65 5.91 8.83
CA PRO A 66 3.72 5.73 9.93
C PRO A 66 4.33 6.25 11.24
N GLY A 67 3.60 7.10 11.97
CA GLY A 67 4.08 7.77 13.18
C GLY A 67 4.86 9.08 12.97
N ASN A 68 5.36 9.35 11.75
CA ASN A 68 5.91 10.65 11.36
C ASN A 68 5.37 11.04 9.98
N ALA A 69 4.17 11.61 9.98
CA ALA A 69 3.37 11.84 8.80
C ALA A 69 3.16 13.33 8.49
N THR A 70 4.08 14.20 8.91
CA THR A 70 4.01 15.64 8.64
C THR A 70 5.33 16.13 8.05
N VAL A 71 5.28 16.91 6.97
CA VAL A 71 6.49 17.50 6.37
C VAL A 71 6.21 18.86 5.72
N SER A 72 7.26 19.68 5.64
CA SER A 72 7.29 20.92 4.86
C SER A 72 8.31 20.75 3.73
N LEU A 73 7.85 20.91 2.49
CA LEU A 73 8.64 20.71 1.28
C LEU A 73 9.25 22.03 0.79
N PRO A 74 10.46 22.02 0.21
CA PRO A 74 11.00 23.20 -0.44
C PRO A 74 10.25 23.47 -1.75
N GLY A 75 9.64 24.65 -1.86
CA GLY A 75 8.94 25.10 -3.06
C GLY A 75 9.84 25.14 -4.30
N SER A 76 11.14 25.41 -4.13
CA SER A 76 12.12 25.42 -5.22
C SER A 76 12.33 24.05 -5.89
N GLN A 77 11.95 22.95 -5.22
CA GLN A 77 12.08 21.59 -5.73
C GLN A 77 10.78 21.02 -6.29
N ALA A 78 9.68 21.78 -6.30
CA ALA A 78 8.46 21.36 -6.96
C ALA A 78 8.71 21.08 -8.45
N VAL A 79 8.06 20.03 -8.97
CA VAL A 79 8.11 19.63 -10.39
C VAL A 79 7.43 20.69 -11.25
N ILE A 80 6.32 21.23 -10.76
CA ILE A 80 5.58 22.33 -11.39
C ILE A 80 5.29 23.38 -10.32
N VAL A 81 5.54 24.64 -10.67
CA VAL A 81 5.05 25.80 -9.92
C VAL A 81 4.15 26.58 -10.87
N ALA A 82 2.87 26.67 -10.55
CA ALA A 82 1.90 27.44 -11.32
C ALA A 82 1.34 28.57 -10.46
N GLN A 83 1.11 29.72 -11.07
CA GLN A 83 0.50 30.86 -10.39
C GLN A 83 -0.55 31.48 -11.31
N ASN A 84 -1.80 31.47 -10.84
CA ASN A 84 -2.94 32.13 -11.48
C ASN A 84 -3.47 33.21 -10.54
N SER A 85 -4.32 34.11 -11.04
CA SER A 85 -4.81 35.32 -10.34
C SER A 85 -5.41 35.07 -8.94
N GLY A 86 -5.77 33.84 -8.58
CA GLY A 86 -6.27 33.46 -7.26
C GLY A 86 -5.60 32.26 -6.60
N LEU A 87 -4.54 31.68 -7.18
CA LEU A 87 -3.95 30.44 -6.63
C LEU A 87 -2.48 30.26 -7.02
N LYS A 88 -1.66 29.82 -6.05
CA LYS A 88 -0.30 29.33 -6.28
C LYS A 88 -0.25 27.83 -6.01
N SER A 89 0.13 27.05 -7.02
CA SER A 89 0.12 25.58 -6.96
C SER A 89 1.54 25.02 -7.07
N PHE A 90 1.87 24.10 -6.18
CA PHE A 90 3.12 23.33 -6.20
C PHE A 90 2.80 21.86 -6.42
N VAL A 91 3.42 21.26 -7.43
CA VAL A 91 3.19 19.85 -7.78
C VAL A 91 4.45 19.04 -7.54
N TYR A 92 4.31 17.93 -6.83
CA TYR A 92 5.38 16.96 -6.55
C TYR A 92 4.97 15.57 -7.05
N GLN A 93 5.97 14.76 -7.39
CA GLN A 93 5.78 13.33 -7.57
C GLN A 93 5.95 12.63 -6.22
N ALA A 94 5.18 11.59 -5.97
CA ALA A 94 5.26 10.79 -4.75
C ALA A 94 5.26 9.31 -5.10
N SER A 95 5.90 8.49 -4.26
CA SER A 95 5.95 7.04 -4.37
C SER A 95 5.49 6.41 -3.06
N LEU A 96 4.39 5.66 -3.10
CA LEU A 96 3.91 4.87 -1.98
C LEU A 96 4.72 3.57 -1.90
N VAL A 97 5.43 3.36 -0.80
CA VAL A 97 6.18 2.13 -0.52
C VAL A 97 5.36 1.23 0.40
N PHE A 98 5.00 0.05 -0.07
CA PHE A 98 4.17 -0.90 0.68
C PHE A 98 4.60 -2.35 0.44
N ARG A 99 4.22 -3.25 1.33
CA ARG A 99 4.52 -4.69 1.18
C ARG A 99 3.30 -5.51 1.56
N ARG A 100 3.16 -6.68 0.94
CA ARG A 100 2.24 -7.71 1.41
C ARG A 100 2.76 -8.28 2.75
N ILE A 101 1.88 -8.41 3.73
CA ILE A 101 2.21 -8.97 5.05
C ILE A 101 1.39 -10.22 5.38
N ASN A 102 0.24 -10.41 4.73
CA ASN A 102 -0.60 -11.60 4.85
C ASN A 102 -0.98 -12.12 3.46
N VAL A 103 -1.35 -13.40 3.38
CA VAL A 103 -1.96 -13.99 2.17
C VAL A 103 -3.35 -13.37 1.95
N PRO A 104 -3.79 -13.16 0.70
CA PRO A 104 -5.11 -12.58 0.46
C PRO A 104 -6.24 -13.42 1.06
N SER A 105 -7.16 -12.75 1.74
CA SER A 105 -8.32 -13.43 2.36
C SER A 105 -9.31 -13.95 1.31
N PHE A 106 -9.30 -13.32 0.13
CA PHE A 106 -10.07 -13.74 -1.03
C PHE A 106 -9.15 -13.81 -2.24
N SER A 107 -9.29 -14.87 -3.03
CA SER A 107 -8.55 -15.01 -4.27
C SER A 107 -8.77 -13.80 -5.19
N PRO A 108 -7.72 -13.28 -5.83
CA PRO A 108 -7.86 -12.31 -6.90
C PRO A 108 -8.84 -12.83 -7.95
N LYS A 109 -10.03 -12.24 -8.05
CA LYS A 109 -10.95 -12.60 -9.13
C LYS A 109 -10.36 -12.06 -10.43
N PRO A 110 -10.12 -12.90 -11.45
CA PRO A 110 -9.74 -12.42 -12.77
C PRO A 110 -10.81 -11.44 -13.23
N VAL A 111 -10.39 -10.28 -13.71
CA VAL A 111 -11.32 -9.36 -14.36
C VAL A 111 -11.71 -9.98 -15.70
N PRO A 112 -13.01 -10.04 -16.04
CA PRO A 112 -13.44 -10.59 -17.32
C PRO A 112 -12.68 -9.93 -18.46
N VAL A 113 -12.28 -10.72 -19.47
CA VAL A 113 -11.39 -10.35 -20.58
C VAL A 113 -11.81 -9.07 -21.33
N ASN A 114 -13.08 -8.67 -21.19
CA ASN A 114 -13.67 -7.48 -21.81
C ASN A 114 -13.59 -6.19 -20.96
N PHE A 115 -12.99 -6.24 -19.77
CA PHE A 115 -12.80 -5.09 -18.88
C PHE A 115 -11.31 -4.92 -18.53
N PRO A 116 -10.48 -4.39 -19.45
CA PRO A 116 -9.02 -4.34 -19.28
C PRO A 116 -8.51 -3.39 -18.17
N THR A 117 -9.38 -2.80 -17.35
CA THR A 117 -9.05 -1.65 -16.48
C THR A 117 -9.30 -1.86 -14.99
N LEU A 118 -9.72 -3.03 -14.53
CA LEU A 118 -9.86 -3.28 -13.10
C LEU A 118 -8.68 -4.13 -12.61
N SER A 119 -7.92 -3.61 -11.67
CA SER A 119 -6.96 -4.42 -10.93
C SER A 119 -7.55 -4.85 -9.59
N PHE A 120 -7.00 -5.89 -8.99
CA PHE A 120 -7.55 -6.48 -7.78
C PHE A 120 -7.38 -5.61 -6.53
N TYR A 121 -6.41 -4.67 -6.53
CA TYR A 121 -6.29 -3.68 -5.45
C TYR A 121 -6.23 -2.27 -6.02
N THR A 122 -6.76 -1.33 -5.26
CA THR A 122 -6.75 0.09 -5.62
C THR A 122 -5.95 0.87 -4.60
N ILE A 123 -5.00 1.68 -5.07
CA ILE A 123 -4.43 2.77 -4.27
C ILE A 123 -5.26 4.01 -4.56
N SER A 124 -5.87 4.58 -3.53
CA SER A 124 -6.65 5.81 -3.68
C SER A 124 -6.10 6.90 -2.77
N THR A 125 -5.99 8.11 -3.30
CA THR A 125 -5.71 9.31 -2.51
C THR A 125 -7.01 10.09 -2.29
N ALA A 126 -7.16 10.72 -1.13
CA ALA A 126 -8.36 11.47 -0.80
C ALA A 126 -8.07 12.80 -0.10
N LYS A 127 -8.97 13.76 -0.36
CA LYS A 127 -9.17 14.91 0.52
C LYS A 127 -10.01 14.45 1.69
N VAL A 128 -9.69 14.96 2.87
CA VAL A 128 -10.38 14.60 4.11
C VAL A 128 -10.71 15.88 4.85
N ASP A 129 -12.01 16.10 5.03
CA ASP A 129 -12.54 16.90 6.12
C ASP A 129 -12.84 15.94 7.29
N TYR A 130 -12.61 16.41 8.52
CA TYR A 130 -12.69 15.57 9.72
C TYR A 130 -14.09 15.69 10.35
N PRO A 131 -14.69 14.59 10.85
CA PRO A 131 -14.17 13.21 10.95
C PRO A 131 -14.50 12.30 9.74
N LEU A 132 -13.59 11.35 9.46
CA LEU A 132 -13.64 10.37 8.35
C LEU A 132 -14.88 9.44 8.35
N ASP A 133 -16.05 9.96 7.98
CA ASP A 133 -17.18 9.17 7.50
C ASP A 133 -16.89 8.74 6.04
N THR A 134 -17.30 7.53 5.68
CA THR A 134 -17.42 7.07 4.28
C THR A 134 -18.01 8.09 3.32
N LYS A 135 -18.91 8.96 3.78
CA LYS A 135 -19.57 10.00 2.97
C LYS A 135 -18.70 11.22 2.68
N GLU A 136 -17.61 11.42 3.41
CA GLU A 136 -16.77 12.64 3.34
C GLU A 136 -15.43 12.40 2.61
N LEU A 137 -15.18 11.16 2.17
CA LEU A 137 -14.00 10.83 1.37
C LEU A 137 -14.20 11.23 -0.09
N THR A 138 -13.54 12.32 -0.50
CA THR A 138 -13.45 12.68 -1.91
C THR A 138 -12.20 12.06 -2.52
N LEU A 139 -12.37 10.99 -3.29
CA LEU A 139 -11.28 10.33 -4.01
C LEU A 139 -10.72 11.26 -5.09
N VAL A 140 -9.40 11.47 -5.06
CA VAL A 140 -8.68 12.36 -5.99
C VAL A 140 -8.08 11.56 -7.15
N ASN A 141 -7.52 10.38 -6.85
CA ASN A 141 -6.94 9.51 -7.86
C ASN A 141 -7.09 8.05 -7.43
N ARG A 142 -7.10 7.14 -8.42
CA ARG A 142 -7.09 5.70 -8.21
C ARG A 142 -6.05 5.06 -9.13
N VAL A 143 -5.06 4.41 -8.52
CA VAL A 143 -4.06 3.63 -9.23
C VAL A 143 -4.32 2.15 -9.02
N ASN A 144 -4.38 1.44 -10.13
CA ASN A 144 -4.49 0.00 -10.16
C ASN A 144 -3.18 -0.67 -9.72
N VAL A 145 -3.22 -1.55 -8.73
CA VAL A 145 -2.06 -2.34 -8.33
C VAL A 145 -2.12 -3.69 -9.04
N ASN A 146 -1.04 -4.03 -9.75
CA ASN A 146 -0.92 -5.33 -10.42
C ASN A 146 -1.22 -6.47 -9.40
N PRO A 147 -2.14 -7.40 -9.71
CA PRO A 147 -2.48 -8.52 -8.81
C PRO A 147 -1.27 -9.40 -8.45
N ALA A 148 -0.22 -9.41 -9.28
CA ALA A 148 1.05 -10.09 -9.03
C ALA A 148 1.95 -9.37 -8.00
N VAL A 149 1.36 -8.79 -6.94
CA VAL A 149 2.15 -8.31 -5.81
C VAL A 149 2.85 -9.52 -5.18
N PRO A 150 4.17 -9.48 -4.95
CA PRO A 150 4.90 -10.59 -4.35
C PRO A 150 4.28 -11.08 -3.04
N PRO A 151 4.43 -12.38 -2.71
CA PRO A 151 4.04 -12.93 -1.42
C PRO A 151 4.62 -12.15 -0.23
N PRO A 152 4.10 -12.38 0.99
CA PRO A 152 4.71 -11.87 2.21
C PRO A 152 6.22 -12.10 2.24
N THR A 153 6.95 -11.21 2.92
CA THR A 153 8.40 -11.28 3.20
C THR A 153 9.38 -11.17 2.02
N ILE A 154 8.94 -11.18 0.75
CA ILE A 154 9.86 -11.12 -0.40
C ILE A 154 10.45 -9.71 -0.62
N ARG A 155 9.63 -8.73 -1.03
CA ARG A 155 10.10 -7.35 -1.32
C ARG A 155 8.98 -6.34 -1.24
N SER A 156 9.34 -5.08 -0.98
CA SER A 156 8.41 -3.95 -1.06
C SER A 156 8.09 -3.59 -2.52
N ASN A 157 6.92 -2.99 -2.71
CA ASN A 157 6.41 -2.49 -3.97
C ASN A 157 6.29 -0.97 -3.89
N GLN A 158 6.32 -0.34 -5.05
CA GLN A 158 6.25 1.10 -5.18
C GLN A 158 5.22 1.47 -6.23
N VAL A 159 4.37 2.44 -5.91
CA VAL A 159 3.40 3.00 -6.85
C VAL A 159 3.51 4.52 -6.80
N ALA A 160 3.70 5.12 -7.97
CA ALA A 160 3.80 6.55 -8.12
C ALA A 160 2.41 7.21 -8.16
N PHE A 161 2.32 8.41 -7.59
CA PHE A 161 1.16 9.29 -7.68
C PHE A 161 1.60 10.75 -7.54
N THR A 162 0.73 11.68 -7.94
CA THR A 162 1.01 13.11 -7.89
C THR A 162 0.43 13.74 -6.63
N LEU A 163 1.18 14.66 -6.01
CA LEU A 163 0.71 15.55 -4.96
C LEU A 163 0.66 16.98 -5.49
N GLN A 164 -0.53 17.59 -5.46
CA GLN A 164 -0.70 19.00 -5.77
C GLN A 164 -1.10 19.75 -4.49
N LEU A 165 -0.38 20.83 -4.20
CA LEU A 165 -0.53 21.66 -3.01
C LEU A 165 -0.84 23.08 -3.45
N ASP A 166 -2.08 23.47 -3.24
CA ASP A 166 -2.63 24.75 -3.68
C ASP A 166 -2.61 25.75 -2.52
N TYR A 167 -2.18 26.98 -2.77
CA TYR A 167 -2.07 28.06 -1.78
C TYR A 167 -2.84 29.29 -2.24
N ALA A 168 -3.45 29.97 -1.28
CA ALA A 168 -4.00 31.30 -1.52
C ALA A 168 -2.86 32.29 -1.87
N PRO A 169 -3.11 33.32 -2.70
CA PRO A 169 -2.08 34.26 -3.18
C PRO A 169 -1.32 34.96 -2.05
N ASN A 170 -1.97 35.17 -0.91
CA ASN A 170 -1.46 35.93 0.22
C ASN A 170 -0.68 35.07 1.24
N GLY A 171 -0.29 33.84 0.87
CA GLY A 171 0.46 32.96 1.78
C GLY A 171 -0.37 32.33 2.89
N GLY A 172 -1.69 32.24 2.71
CA GLY A 172 -2.55 31.44 3.58
C GLY A 172 -2.20 29.94 3.50
N GLY A 173 -2.69 29.13 4.43
CA GLY A 173 -2.41 27.69 4.47
C GLY A 173 -2.86 26.93 3.21
N VAL A 174 -2.39 25.67 3.08
CA VAL A 174 -2.73 24.78 1.96
C VAL A 174 -4.24 24.65 1.82
N GLN A 175 -4.73 24.96 0.62
CA GLN A 175 -6.11 24.79 0.20
C GLN A 175 -6.33 23.35 -0.26
N ASN A 176 -7.40 22.73 0.24
CA ASN A 176 -7.84 21.38 -0.16
C ASN A 176 -6.74 20.31 -0.20
N PRO A 177 -5.93 20.12 0.87
CA PRO A 177 -4.80 19.21 0.82
C PRO A 177 -5.26 17.76 0.63
N VAL A 178 -4.50 16.99 -0.15
CA VAL A 178 -4.54 15.53 -0.04
C VAL A 178 -3.92 15.16 1.31
N LYS A 179 -4.69 14.46 2.16
CA LYS A 179 -4.27 14.12 3.53
C LYS A 179 -4.26 12.62 3.81
N TYR A 180 -4.65 11.82 2.83
CA TYR A 180 -4.94 10.41 3.06
C TYR A 180 -4.64 9.58 1.82
N VAL A 181 -4.01 8.43 2.04
CA VAL A 181 -3.83 7.38 1.04
C VAL A 181 -4.31 6.06 1.63
N GLN A 182 -4.95 5.24 0.81
CA GLN A 182 -5.34 3.89 1.18
C GLN A 182 -5.08 2.88 0.08
N ILE A 183 -4.79 1.64 0.50
CA ILE A 183 -4.83 0.44 -0.32
C ILE A 183 -6.13 -0.28 0.03
N ALA A 184 -6.94 -0.62 -0.96
CA ALA A 184 -8.17 -1.37 -0.75
C ALA A 184 -8.25 -2.58 -1.67
N ASN A 185 -8.67 -3.71 -1.12
CA ASN A 185 -9.18 -4.87 -1.84
C ASN A 185 -10.71 -4.70 -1.96
N PRO A 186 -11.29 -4.52 -3.16
CA PRO A 186 -12.72 -4.29 -3.32
C PRO A 186 -13.61 -5.41 -2.74
N ILE A 187 -13.12 -6.67 -2.72
CA ILE A 187 -13.90 -7.79 -2.20
C ILE A 187 -13.98 -7.73 -0.68
N THR A 188 -12.84 -7.59 0.01
CA THR A 188 -12.86 -7.46 1.48
C THR A 188 -13.66 -6.22 1.86
N PHE A 189 -13.38 -5.08 1.23
CA PHE A 189 -14.01 -3.79 1.50
C PHE A 189 -15.54 -3.84 1.42
N ALA A 190 -16.10 -4.53 0.41
CA ALA A 190 -17.54 -4.71 0.26
C ALA A 190 -18.17 -5.72 1.25
N LYS A 191 -17.37 -6.65 1.77
CA LYS A 191 -17.82 -7.69 2.73
C LYS A 191 -17.72 -7.27 4.20
N PHE A 192 -17.21 -6.08 4.49
CA PHE A 192 -17.20 -5.56 5.87
C PHE A 192 -18.64 -5.40 6.39
N PRO A 193 -18.91 -5.77 7.65
CA PRO A 193 -20.23 -5.62 8.24
C PRO A 193 -20.63 -4.14 8.29
N ALA A 194 -21.93 -3.87 8.17
CA ALA A 194 -22.49 -2.50 8.17
C ALA A 194 -22.14 -1.70 9.44
N SER A 195 -21.85 -2.39 10.55
CA SER A 195 -21.39 -1.81 11.81
C SER A 195 -20.03 -1.13 11.73
N VAL A 196 -19.23 -1.37 10.69
CA VAL A 196 -17.95 -0.69 10.48
C VAL A 196 -18.20 0.60 9.72
N VAL A 197 -18.30 1.69 10.47
CA VAL A 197 -18.66 3.01 9.96
C VAL A 197 -17.46 3.72 9.33
N HIS A 198 -16.25 3.50 9.85
CA HIS A 198 -15.05 4.16 9.35
C HIS A 198 -14.52 3.48 8.08
N CYS A 199 -14.43 4.25 6.99
CA CYS A 199 -13.88 3.77 5.72
C CYS A 199 -12.46 3.20 5.88
N ARG A 200 -11.68 3.84 6.76
CA ARG A 200 -10.35 3.42 7.19
C ARG A 200 -10.28 1.95 7.62
N ASP A 201 -11.28 1.49 8.37
CA ASP A 201 -11.31 0.12 8.91
C ASP A 201 -11.66 -0.92 7.85
N ARG A 202 -12.13 -0.49 6.68
CA ARG A 202 -12.38 -1.35 5.53
C ARG A 202 -11.17 -1.43 4.59
N ALA A 203 -10.22 -0.50 4.69
CA ALA A 203 -9.00 -0.49 3.89
C ALA A 203 -8.00 -1.58 4.32
N GLU A 204 -7.21 -2.09 3.38
CA GLU A 204 -6.14 -3.05 3.66
C GLU A 204 -4.93 -2.41 4.33
N ALA A 205 -4.64 -1.17 3.95
CA ALA A 205 -3.68 -0.32 4.63
C ALA A 205 -4.05 1.13 4.35
N PHE A 206 -3.74 2.02 5.28
CA PHE A 206 -3.96 3.44 5.09
C PHE A 206 -2.86 4.25 5.78
N MET A 207 -2.69 5.48 5.33
CA MET A 207 -1.84 6.45 5.99
C MET A 207 -2.46 7.83 5.85
N ALA A 208 -2.73 8.47 6.99
CA ALA A 208 -3.01 9.89 7.04
C ALA A 208 -1.69 10.65 7.07
N PHE A 209 -1.63 11.81 6.42
CA PHE A 209 -0.44 12.65 6.36
C PHE A 209 -0.80 14.12 6.15
N TYR A 210 0.15 14.99 6.46
CA TYR A 210 0.07 16.42 6.23
C TYR A 210 1.33 16.89 5.51
N VAL A 211 1.13 17.54 4.37
CA VAL A 211 2.23 18.09 3.56
C VAL A 211 1.98 19.56 3.37
N SER A 212 2.99 20.36 3.65
CA SER A 212 3.05 21.79 3.34
C SER A 212 4.25 22.09 2.46
N VAL A 213 4.36 23.32 2.00
CA VAL A 213 5.42 23.86 1.16
C VAL A 213 5.91 25.11 1.86
N ASP A 214 7.23 25.22 1.98
CA ASP A 214 7.92 26.46 2.32
C ASP A 214 8.29 27.13 0.98
N PRO A 215 7.58 28.21 0.56
CA PRO A 215 7.82 28.84 -0.74
C PRO A 215 9.19 29.52 -0.84
N ASN A 216 9.86 29.74 0.30
CA ASN A 216 11.13 30.47 0.39
C ASN A 216 12.34 29.53 0.41
N LYS A 217 12.13 28.22 0.40
CA LYS A 217 13.17 27.17 0.31
C LYS A 217 13.04 26.40 -0.99
#